data_AF-A0A366C5Z1-F1
#
_entry.id   AF-A0A366C5Z1-F1
#
_cell.length_a   1.000
_cell.length_b   1.000
_cell.length_c   1.000
_cell.angle_alpha   90.00
_cell.angle_beta   90.00
_cell.angle_gamma   90.00
#
_symmetry.space_group_name_H-M   'P 1'
#
loop_
_entity.id
_entity.type
_entity.pdbx_description
1 polymer ?
#
loop_
_entity_poly.entity_id
_entity_poly.type
_entity_poly.pdbx_seq_one_letter_code
_entity_poly.pdbx_strand_id
1 'polypeptide(L)'
;MRVRTFFVTTAMASLALTMPAERVRADDLGKVIVGGAILCAVTGCLNGRNQGRSNRTAARPAGDPTVRTDQQALNYFGYDAGGADGVTGRRTRDAISRYQGYMGYPVTGQLDPYQRQTLVGAYNWAQSGGNASYPGIQGQELLRAYSSYARGGNYCQETGRCAGGGYGSQNAYGGGQGYAGANGYPAANGYPAETGYGANGAMPSQVPVPSYPQQGAPQPFLQPQGQAPQQVANQVLTTGGALPGFELPDSTAYRSVADHCQTVQMVSSANGGAVTGPAGVTNPTQALDEQFCSASTYAVSTTESMLSGAGVSDDQLAQNCQQVVDFMQPETDALSGRQASDLAAAAEQKIRQSAGADPQGLIQTGEVCLGYGYRTDDSDLVLAASMLLVGAGARPYAELLGHHLRDGFGVGSDPARARGWYDTAFAALDSGATPVFLPSQSAQRVAIMRAALDGGAPAPVLTGASAAGAAAPAPAALPSFNIGN
;
A
#
# COMPACT_ATOMS: atom_id res chain seq x y z
N MET A 1 46.59 74.25 -28.87
CA MET A 1 45.29 73.72 -29.34
C MET A 1 44.54 73.17 -28.15
N ARG A 2 43.40 73.77 -27.77
CA ARG A 2 42.51 73.30 -26.70
C ARG A 2 41.47 72.39 -27.36
N VAL A 3 41.50 71.09 -27.05
CA VAL A 3 40.48 70.14 -27.51
C VAL A 3 39.47 69.96 -26.38
N ARG A 4 38.24 70.42 -26.64
CA ARG A 4 37.03 70.13 -25.86
C ARG A 4 36.53 68.75 -26.28
N THR A 5 36.30 67.86 -25.33
CA THR A 5 35.62 66.58 -25.60
C THR A 5 34.28 66.58 -24.86
N PHE A 6 33.23 66.34 -25.65
CA PHE A 6 31.82 66.38 -25.31
C PHE A 6 31.40 65.17 -24.44
N PHE A 7 30.47 65.42 -23.51
CA PHE A 7 29.70 64.38 -22.82
C PHE A 7 28.67 63.77 -23.78
N VAL A 8 28.67 62.44 -23.91
CA VAL A 8 27.63 61.67 -24.60
C VAL A 8 26.63 61.18 -23.56
N THR A 9 25.43 61.73 -23.60
CA THR A 9 24.25 61.28 -22.83
C THR A 9 23.53 60.16 -23.58
N THR A 10 23.45 58.97 -22.98
CA THR A 10 22.63 57.86 -23.48
C THR A 10 21.29 57.86 -22.75
N ALA A 11 20.20 58.12 -23.48
CA ALA A 11 18.82 58.03 -22.97
C ALA A 11 18.32 56.58 -23.08
N MET A 12 17.91 55.98 -21.96
CA MET A 12 17.15 54.72 -21.95
C MET A 12 15.65 55.05 -21.98
N ALA A 13 14.96 54.61 -23.02
CA ALA A 13 13.51 54.68 -23.13
C ALA A 13 12.87 53.48 -22.41
N SER A 14 12.12 53.75 -21.33
CA SER A 14 11.33 52.76 -20.61
C SER A 14 9.95 52.65 -21.25
N LEU A 15 9.61 51.45 -21.77
CA LEU A 15 8.28 51.13 -22.26
C LEU A 15 7.44 50.60 -21.09
N ALA A 16 6.44 51.37 -20.66
CA ALA A 16 5.48 50.97 -19.62
C ALA A 16 4.23 50.38 -20.29
N LEU A 17 3.96 49.09 -20.05
CA LEU A 17 2.67 48.45 -20.34
C LEU A 17 1.79 48.51 -19.09
N THR A 18 0.63 49.14 -19.22
CA THR A 18 -0.42 49.24 -18.19
C THR A 18 -1.29 47.99 -18.19
N MET A 19 -1.44 47.30 -17.05
CA MET A 19 -2.50 46.31 -16.82
C MET A 19 -3.66 46.95 -16.03
N PRO A 20 -4.93 46.59 -16.31
CA PRO A 20 -6.07 47.05 -15.52
C PRO A 20 -6.16 46.30 -14.18
N ALA A 21 -6.53 47.03 -13.13
CA ALA A 21 -6.77 46.50 -11.80
C ALA A 21 -8.17 45.86 -11.71
N GLU A 22 -8.23 44.56 -11.47
CA GLU A 22 -9.42 43.90 -10.93
C GLU A 22 -9.27 43.72 -9.42
N ARG A 23 -10.40 43.90 -8.72
CA ARG A 23 -10.45 44.03 -7.25
C ARG A 23 -10.17 42.68 -6.58
N VAL A 24 -9.09 42.64 -5.78
CA VAL A 24 -8.86 41.56 -4.82
C VAL A 24 -9.89 41.69 -3.69
N ARG A 25 -10.72 40.65 -3.51
CA ARG A 25 -11.49 40.44 -2.28
C ARG A 25 -10.55 39.88 -1.22
N ALA A 26 -10.55 40.53 -0.07
CA ALA A 26 -9.82 40.11 1.12
C ALA A 26 -10.42 38.82 1.66
N ASP A 27 -9.61 37.76 1.74
CA ASP A 27 -9.64 36.66 2.72
C ASP A 27 -8.35 35.81 2.54
N ASP A 28 -7.18 36.43 2.55
CA ASP A 28 -5.90 35.70 2.68
C ASP A 28 -4.82 36.59 3.30
N LEU A 29 -4.68 36.50 4.64
CA LEU A 29 -3.58 37.10 5.38
C LEU A 29 -3.04 36.06 6.36
N GLY A 30 -2.32 35.08 5.81
CA GLY A 30 -1.77 33.95 6.57
C GLY A 30 -0.53 33.32 5.95
N LYS A 31 0.30 34.07 5.22
CA LYS A 31 1.66 33.66 4.82
C LYS A 31 2.59 34.87 4.92
N VAL A 32 3.64 34.71 5.72
CA VAL A 32 4.97 35.38 5.70
C VAL A 32 5.43 35.59 7.14
N ILE A 33 6.17 34.63 7.72
CA ILE A 33 7.32 34.88 8.61
C ILE A 33 8.27 33.67 8.52
N VAL A 34 9.21 33.69 7.55
CA VAL A 34 10.63 33.38 7.80
C VAL A 34 11.43 34.30 6.89
N GLY A 35 12.19 35.22 7.50
CA GLY A 35 13.08 36.16 6.80
C GLY A 35 12.57 37.59 6.77
N GLY A 36 12.91 38.40 7.78
CA GLY A 36 12.72 39.85 7.72
C GLY A 36 12.44 40.54 9.05
N ALA A 37 13.34 40.41 10.03
CA ALA A 37 13.29 41.24 11.23
C ALA A 37 14.01 42.57 11.00
N ILE A 38 13.38 43.54 10.31
CA ILE A 38 13.75 44.97 10.42
C ILE A 38 12.49 45.84 10.27
N LEU A 39 12.29 46.69 11.29
CA LEU A 39 11.59 47.98 11.29
C LEU A 39 10.06 48.01 11.54
N CYS A 40 9.71 48.10 12.82
CA CYS A 40 8.55 48.89 13.29
C CYS A 40 8.87 49.63 14.60
N ALA A 41 10.05 50.26 14.65
CA ALA A 41 10.26 51.43 15.48
C ALA A 41 10.09 52.65 14.56
N VAL A 42 9.35 53.65 15.01
CA VAL A 42 8.94 54.85 14.25
C VAL A 42 7.73 54.62 13.35
N THR A 43 6.55 54.47 13.94
CA THR A 43 5.44 55.44 13.85
C THR A 43 4.35 54.94 14.79
N GLY A 44 4.04 55.71 15.83
CA GLY A 44 3.07 55.33 16.84
C GLY A 44 1.68 55.11 16.24
N CYS A 45 1.13 53.92 16.49
CA CYS A 45 -0.29 53.65 16.34
C CYS A 45 -0.83 53.11 17.68
N LEU A 46 -0.88 53.99 18.68
CA LEU A 46 -1.92 53.91 19.69
C LEU A 46 -3.18 54.50 19.08
N ASN A 47 -4.21 53.69 18.90
CA ASN A 47 -5.58 54.18 19.02
C ASN A 47 -6.51 53.02 19.35
N GLY A 48 -7.00 53.06 20.59
CA GLY A 48 -8.12 52.22 21.01
C GLY A 48 -9.43 52.75 20.42
N ARG A 49 -10.38 51.83 20.22
CA ARG A 49 -11.76 51.97 20.69
C ARG A 49 -12.57 50.70 20.40
N ASN A 50 -13.33 50.31 21.42
CA ASN A 50 -14.58 49.56 21.38
C ASN A 50 -14.55 48.16 20.76
N GLN A 51 -14.08 47.19 21.54
CA GLN A 51 -14.56 45.81 21.40
C GLN A 51 -15.88 45.66 22.15
N GLY A 52 -16.98 45.76 21.39
CA GLY A 52 -18.23 45.16 21.79
C GLY A 52 -18.00 43.68 22.09
N ARG A 53 -18.44 43.26 23.27
CA ARG A 53 -18.39 41.89 23.78
C ARG A 53 -19.25 41.00 22.89
N SER A 54 -18.69 40.57 21.75
CA SER A 54 -19.22 39.46 20.97
C SER A 54 -18.78 38.18 21.65
N ASN A 55 -19.73 37.45 22.23
CA ASN A 55 -19.55 36.06 22.64
C ASN A 55 -19.23 35.25 21.37
N ARG A 56 -17.95 35.20 21.00
CA ARG A 56 -17.46 34.17 20.10
C ARG A 56 -17.42 32.89 20.92
N THR A 57 -18.47 32.08 20.80
CA THR A 57 -18.36 30.65 21.07
C THR A 57 -17.17 30.17 20.24
N ALA A 58 -16.05 29.88 20.90
CA ALA A 58 -14.87 29.35 20.24
C ALA A 58 -15.30 28.10 19.47
N ALA A 59 -15.14 28.11 18.14
CA ALA A 59 -15.32 26.91 17.34
C ALA A 59 -14.42 25.84 17.96
N ARG A 60 -15.00 24.68 18.31
CA ARG A 60 -14.23 23.55 18.83
C ARG A 60 -13.11 23.24 17.81
N PRO A 61 -11.87 22.97 18.26
CA PRO A 61 -10.83 22.51 17.36
C PRO A 61 -11.35 21.31 16.57
N ALA A 62 -11.16 21.31 15.26
CA ALA A 62 -11.47 20.16 14.43
C ALA A 62 -10.66 18.97 14.94
N GLY A 63 -11.32 17.87 15.30
CA GLY A 63 -10.64 16.69 15.84
C GLY A 63 -9.71 16.06 14.82
N ASP A 64 -8.67 15.40 15.32
CA ASP A 64 -7.60 14.79 14.54
C ASP A 64 -8.16 13.64 13.67
N PRO A 65 -7.96 13.67 12.34
CA PRO A 65 -8.43 12.61 11.44
C PRO A 65 -7.81 11.25 11.77
N THR A 66 -6.57 11.22 12.26
CA THR A 66 -5.86 10.01 12.70
C THR A 66 -6.59 9.35 13.86
N VAL A 67 -6.91 10.15 14.89
CA VAL A 67 -7.67 9.70 16.07
C VAL A 67 -9.08 9.27 15.68
N ARG A 68 -9.68 9.93 14.69
CA ARG A 68 -11.00 9.56 14.18
C ARG A 68 -10.97 8.16 13.56
N THR A 69 -9.95 7.85 12.77
CA THR A 69 -9.75 6.50 12.21
C THR A 69 -9.53 5.48 13.32
N ASP A 70 -8.74 5.80 14.35
CA ASP A 70 -8.51 4.90 15.48
C ASP A 70 -9.81 4.60 16.24
N GLN A 71 -10.63 5.63 16.50
CA GLN A 71 -11.95 5.50 17.13
C GLN A 71 -12.91 4.65 16.27
N GLN A 72 -12.91 4.82 14.94
CA GLN A 72 -13.71 4.00 14.03
C GLN A 72 -13.30 2.53 14.09
N ALA A 73 -11.99 2.26 14.01
CA ALA A 73 -11.46 0.90 14.08
C ALA A 73 -11.75 0.24 15.44
N LEU A 74 -11.54 0.95 16.55
CA LEU A 74 -11.87 0.48 17.90
C LEU A 74 -13.36 0.11 18.01
N ASN A 75 -14.25 1.00 17.57
CA ASN A 75 -15.69 0.77 17.61
C ASN A 75 -16.11 -0.41 16.73
N TYR A 76 -15.50 -0.56 15.54
CA TYR A 76 -15.76 -1.67 14.63
C TYR A 76 -15.47 -3.03 15.29
N PHE A 77 -14.37 -3.13 16.04
CA PHE A 77 -14.02 -4.35 16.77
C PHE A 77 -14.74 -4.51 18.12
N GLY A 78 -15.66 -3.60 18.46
CA GLY A 78 -16.46 -3.66 19.68
C GLY A 78 -15.77 -3.08 20.92
N TYR A 79 -14.74 -2.26 20.75
CA TYR A 79 -14.20 -1.41 21.82
C TYR A 79 -14.88 -0.05 21.77
N ASP A 80 -15.72 0.25 22.76
CA ASP A 80 -16.45 1.53 22.85
C ASP A 80 -15.51 2.72 23.07
N ALA A 81 -15.11 3.38 21.99
CA ALA A 81 -14.30 4.59 21.99
C ALA A 81 -15.15 5.88 22.06
N GLY A 82 -16.47 5.77 22.12
CA GLY A 82 -17.40 6.89 21.94
C GLY A 82 -17.56 7.28 20.46
N GLY A 83 -18.01 8.51 20.21
CA GLY A 83 -18.12 9.03 18.84
C GLY A 83 -16.75 9.21 18.20
N ALA A 84 -16.61 8.87 16.91
CA ALA A 84 -15.41 9.12 16.13
C ALA A 84 -15.27 10.62 15.81
N ASP A 85 -14.94 11.40 16.82
CA ASP A 85 -14.85 12.86 16.78
C ASP A 85 -13.42 13.38 16.56
N GLY A 86 -12.42 12.48 16.58
CA GLY A 86 -11.02 12.82 16.46
C GLY A 86 -10.37 13.36 17.74
N VAL A 87 -10.99 13.16 18.91
CA VAL A 87 -10.48 13.62 20.20
C VAL A 87 -10.24 12.44 21.14
N THR A 88 -9.00 12.29 21.63
CA THR A 88 -8.61 11.21 22.54
C THR A 88 -9.15 11.42 23.98
N GLY A 89 -10.43 11.12 24.16
CA GLY A 89 -11.13 11.19 25.44
C GLY A 89 -10.87 9.98 26.36
N ARG A 90 -11.55 9.97 27.51
CA ARG A 90 -11.51 8.82 28.45
C ARG A 90 -11.97 7.53 27.79
N ARG A 91 -13.09 7.56 27.05
CA ARG A 91 -13.63 6.38 26.35
C ARG A 91 -12.63 5.82 25.33
N THR A 92 -12.00 6.67 24.53
CA THR A 92 -10.94 6.26 23.59
C THR A 92 -9.78 5.57 24.33
N ARG A 93 -9.29 6.13 25.44
CA ARG A 93 -8.21 5.52 26.23
C ARG A 93 -8.60 4.19 26.89
N ASP A 94 -9.84 4.10 27.37
CA ASP A 94 -10.38 2.85 27.93
C ASP A 94 -10.52 1.78 26.84
N ALA A 95 -10.97 2.15 25.64
CA ALA A 95 -11.04 1.29 24.47
C ALA A 95 -9.65 0.78 24.05
N ILE A 96 -8.65 1.67 23.98
CA ILE A 96 -7.26 1.31 23.70
C ILE A 96 -6.73 0.34 24.75
N SER A 97 -7.00 0.58 26.03
CA SER A 97 -6.54 -0.28 27.13
C SER A 97 -7.11 -1.70 27.01
N ARG A 98 -8.39 -1.83 26.62
CA ARG A 98 -9.04 -3.13 26.38
C ARG A 98 -8.46 -3.82 25.16
N TYR A 99 -8.23 -3.08 24.08
CA TYR A 99 -7.57 -3.57 22.88
C TYR A 99 -6.18 -4.13 23.21
N GLN A 100 -5.37 -3.38 23.96
CA GLN A 100 -4.04 -3.80 24.40
C GLN A 100 -4.11 -5.08 25.23
N GLY A 101 -4.99 -5.12 26.23
CA GLY A 101 -5.18 -6.32 27.06
C GLY A 101 -5.62 -7.54 26.26
N TYR A 102 -6.51 -7.35 25.27
CA TYR A 102 -6.97 -8.43 24.40
C TYR A 102 -5.88 -8.97 23.47
N MET A 103 -5.03 -8.09 22.95
CA MET A 103 -3.93 -8.42 22.06
C MET A 103 -2.64 -8.85 22.78
N GLY A 104 -2.60 -8.74 24.11
CA GLY A 104 -1.43 -9.11 24.92
C GLY A 104 -0.32 -8.04 24.95
N TYR A 105 -0.65 -6.80 24.60
CA TYR A 105 0.26 -5.65 24.69
C TYR A 105 0.33 -5.07 26.10
N PRO A 106 1.38 -4.29 26.43
CA PRO A 106 1.38 -3.45 27.61
C PRO A 106 0.17 -2.50 27.62
N VAL A 107 -0.61 -2.53 28.70
CA VAL A 107 -1.84 -1.71 28.83
C VAL A 107 -1.47 -0.30 29.29
N THR A 108 -1.18 0.58 28.33
CA THR A 108 -0.81 1.99 28.56
C THR A 108 -1.97 2.96 28.34
N GLY A 109 -3.02 2.52 27.64
CA GLY A 109 -4.12 3.38 27.19
C GLY A 109 -3.72 4.35 26.07
N GLN A 110 -2.54 4.19 25.47
CA GLN A 110 -2.04 4.94 24.33
C GLN A 110 -1.59 3.98 23.22
N LEU A 111 -2.05 4.22 21.99
CA LEU A 111 -1.60 3.43 20.83
C LEU A 111 -0.18 3.86 20.44
N ASP A 112 0.73 2.89 20.44
CA ASP A 112 2.00 3.05 19.72
C ASP A 112 1.79 2.82 18.20
N PRO A 113 2.79 3.14 17.35
CA PRO A 113 2.66 2.98 15.90
C PRO A 113 2.33 1.55 15.44
N TYR A 114 2.90 0.54 16.09
CA TYR A 114 2.69 -0.87 15.74
C TYR A 114 1.28 -1.36 16.12
N GLN A 115 0.83 -0.99 17.32
CA GLN A 115 -0.51 -1.25 17.82
C GLN A 115 -1.56 -0.59 16.92
N ARG A 116 -1.33 0.67 16.55
CA ARG A 116 -2.19 1.40 15.62
C ARG A 116 -2.23 0.74 14.25
N GLN A 117 -1.07 0.37 13.69
CA GLN A 117 -0.98 -0.32 12.41
C GLN A 117 -1.78 -1.63 12.42
N THR A 118 -1.68 -2.41 13.50
CA THR A 118 -2.43 -3.68 13.64
C THR A 118 -3.93 -3.43 13.71
N LEU A 119 -4.36 -2.46 14.53
CA LEU A 119 -5.78 -2.10 14.69
C LEU A 119 -6.40 -1.57 13.39
N VAL A 120 -5.77 -0.59 12.75
CA VAL A 120 -6.27 0.05 11.53
C VAL A 120 -6.13 -0.89 10.34
N GLY A 121 -5.04 -1.65 10.26
CA GLY A 121 -4.83 -2.67 9.22
C GLY A 121 -5.91 -3.74 9.25
N ALA A 122 -6.26 -4.24 10.43
CA ALA A 122 -7.36 -5.17 10.61
C ALA A 122 -8.71 -4.57 10.16
N TYR A 123 -8.96 -3.30 10.50
CA TYR A 123 -10.20 -2.61 10.16
C TYR A 123 -10.35 -2.45 8.64
N ASN A 124 -9.29 -2.02 7.96
CA ASN A 124 -9.27 -1.87 6.51
C ASN A 124 -9.44 -3.22 5.79
N TRP A 125 -8.73 -4.25 6.26
CA TRP A 125 -8.87 -5.62 5.76
C TRP A 125 -10.28 -6.17 5.92
N ALA A 126 -10.94 -5.89 7.06
CA ALA A 126 -12.30 -6.32 7.28
C ALA A 126 -13.31 -5.56 6.40
N GLN A 127 -13.09 -4.27 6.14
CA GLN A 127 -13.91 -3.48 5.20
C GLN A 127 -13.75 -3.91 3.75
N SER A 128 -12.57 -4.39 3.35
CA SER A 128 -12.34 -4.96 2.01
C SER A 128 -12.89 -6.38 1.84
N GLY A 129 -13.65 -6.89 2.81
CA GLY A 129 -14.25 -8.24 2.76
C GLY A 129 -13.33 -9.37 3.21
N GLY A 130 -12.15 -9.07 3.76
CA GLY A 130 -11.21 -10.08 4.24
C GLY A 130 -11.77 -10.98 5.36
N ASN A 131 -12.74 -10.47 6.11
CA ASN A 131 -13.46 -11.24 7.12
C ASN A 131 -14.35 -12.36 6.55
N ALA A 132 -14.64 -12.37 5.24
CA ALA A 132 -15.46 -13.39 4.59
C ALA A 132 -14.83 -14.80 4.69
N SER A 133 -13.50 -14.89 4.77
CA SER A 133 -12.77 -16.14 4.97
C SER A 133 -12.93 -16.72 6.39
N TYR A 134 -13.56 -15.99 7.31
CA TYR A 134 -13.69 -16.34 8.72
C TYR A 134 -15.16 -16.32 9.18
N PRO A 135 -16.00 -17.24 8.67
CA PRO A 135 -17.42 -17.28 9.03
C PRO A 135 -17.59 -17.51 10.55
N GLY A 136 -18.43 -16.69 11.18
CA GLY A 136 -18.69 -16.73 12.62
C GLY A 136 -17.67 -15.98 13.49
N ILE A 137 -16.58 -15.47 12.91
CA ILE A 137 -15.61 -14.63 13.63
C ILE A 137 -15.93 -13.15 13.41
N GLN A 138 -16.17 -12.42 14.49
CA GLN A 138 -16.54 -11.00 14.45
C GLN A 138 -15.94 -10.24 15.64
N GLY A 139 -16.01 -8.91 15.59
CA GLY A 139 -15.59 -8.04 16.69
C GLY A 139 -14.14 -8.30 17.11
N GLN A 140 -13.87 -8.36 18.41
CA GLN A 140 -12.52 -8.49 18.94
C GLN A 140 -11.77 -9.72 18.40
N GLU A 141 -12.47 -10.84 18.19
CA GLU A 141 -11.84 -12.06 17.68
C GLU A 141 -11.32 -11.93 16.25
N LEU A 142 -11.95 -11.06 15.46
CA LEU A 142 -11.49 -10.74 14.11
C LEU A 142 -10.11 -10.07 14.10
N LEU A 143 -9.71 -9.40 15.20
CA LEU A 143 -8.35 -8.87 15.33
C LEU A 143 -7.30 -9.98 15.43
N ARG A 144 -7.59 -11.05 16.17
CA ARG A 144 -6.69 -12.21 16.24
C ARG A 144 -6.67 -12.99 14.93
N ALA A 145 -7.82 -13.06 14.25
CA ALA A 145 -7.88 -13.60 12.90
C ALA A 145 -7.04 -12.79 11.92
N TYR A 146 -7.10 -11.45 12.00
CA TYR A 146 -6.22 -10.57 11.22
C TYR A 146 -4.74 -10.78 11.60
N SER A 147 -4.39 -10.88 12.89
CA SER A 147 -3.00 -11.14 13.29
C SER A 147 -2.47 -12.47 12.77
N SER A 148 -3.32 -13.50 12.72
CA SER A 148 -3.00 -14.77 12.05
C SER A 148 -2.84 -14.58 10.55
N TYR A 149 -3.79 -13.92 9.89
CA TYR A 149 -3.73 -13.64 8.46
C TYR A 149 -2.47 -12.84 8.08
N ALA A 150 -2.11 -11.82 8.87
CA ALA A 150 -0.97 -10.94 8.65
C ALA A 150 0.38 -11.66 8.81
N ARG A 151 0.43 -12.82 9.48
CA ARG A 151 1.60 -13.71 9.55
C ARG A 151 1.50 -14.91 8.60
N GLY A 152 0.49 -14.94 7.74
CA GLY A 152 0.26 -16.04 6.81
C GLY A 152 -0.36 -17.29 7.43
N GLY A 153 -0.86 -17.20 8.66
CA GLY A 153 -1.58 -18.26 9.32
C GLY A 153 -3.07 -18.23 9.00
N ASN A 154 -3.73 -19.38 9.11
CA ASN A 154 -5.18 -19.46 9.10
C ASN A 154 -5.69 -19.61 10.54
N TYR A 155 -6.32 -18.56 11.07
CA TYR A 155 -6.78 -18.52 12.46
C TYR A 155 -7.72 -19.68 12.81
N CYS A 156 -8.55 -20.11 11.86
CA CYS A 156 -9.46 -21.23 12.04
C CYS A 156 -8.72 -22.56 12.20
N GLN A 157 -7.66 -22.77 11.42
CA GLN A 157 -6.82 -23.97 11.52
C GLN A 157 -5.98 -23.97 12.79
N GLU A 158 -5.44 -22.81 13.16
CA GLU A 158 -4.60 -22.66 14.36
C GLU A 158 -5.38 -22.86 15.67
N THR A 159 -6.65 -22.44 15.70
CA THR A 159 -7.45 -22.43 16.93
C THR A 159 -8.58 -23.45 16.96
N GLY A 160 -8.93 -24.03 15.80
CA GLY A 160 -10.09 -24.90 15.64
C GLY A 160 -11.44 -24.20 15.81
N ARG A 161 -11.48 -22.85 15.93
CA ARG A 161 -12.68 -22.12 16.34
C ARG A 161 -13.72 -21.86 15.25
N CYS A 162 -13.36 -21.90 13.97
CA CYS A 162 -14.32 -21.63 12.90
C CYS A 162 -15.13 -22.87 12.48
N ALA A 163 -15.13 -23.93 13.29
CA ALA A 163 -15.96 -25.09 13.09
C ALA A 163 -17.44 -24.75 13.42
N GLY A 164 -18.13 -24.19 12.43
CA GLY A 164 -19.51 -23.73 12.56
C GLY A 164 -20.15 -23.34 11.23
N GLY A 165 -19.92 -24.14 10.19
CA GLY A 165 -20.52 -24.01 8.86
C GLY A 165 -19.97 -25.12 7.97
N GLY A 166 -20.77 -26.16 7.72
CA GLY A 166 -20.30 -27.44 7.24
C GLY A 166 -19.57 -27.41 5.89
N TYR A 167 -18.27 -27.72 5.92
CA TYR A 167 -17.65 -28.65 4.98
C TYR A 167 -16.82 -29.63 5.81
N GLY A 168 -17.28 -30.87 5.89
CA GLY A 168 -16.57 -31.93 6.59
C GLY A 168 -15.27 -32.25 5.84
N SER A 169 -14.13 -31.96 6.47
CA SER A 169 -12.89 -32.62 6.07
C SER A 169 -12.88 -34.02 6.71
N GLN A 170 -13.44 -34.98 5.97
CA GLN A 170 -13.03 -36.36 6.08
C GLN A 170 -11.60 -36.44 5.53
N ASN A 171 -10.61 -36.39 6.42
CA ASN A 171 -9.33 -37.06 6.24
C ASN A 171 -8.73 -37.31 7.63
N ALA A 172 -9.35 -38.27 8.32
CA ALA A 172 -8.70 -39.03 9.35
C ALA A 172 -8.04 -40.25 8.68
N TYR A 173 -6.71 -40.28 8.62
CA TYR A 173 -5.93 -41.51 8.46
C TYR A 173 -4.62 -41.41 9.25
N GLY A 174 -4.59 -42.18 10.36
CA GLY A 174 -3.45 -42.74 11.13
C GLY A 174 -2.35 -41.76 11.59
N GLY A 175 -2.06 -41.55 12.88
CA GLY A 175 -1.95 -42.53 13.95
C GLY A 175 -0.46 -42.67 14.34
N GLY A 176 -0.06 -42.10 15.48
CA GLY A 176 1.33 -42.15 15.95
C GLY A 176 1.57 -41.43 17.27
N GLN A 177 1.25 -42.14 18.35
CA GLN A 177 1.71 -42.07 19.75
C GLN A 177 2.64 -40.94 20.23
N GLY A 178 2.35 -40.48 21.45
CA GLY A 178 2.96 -39.33 22.08
C GLY A 178 4.42 -39.47 22.49
N TYR A 179 5.05 -38.31 22.65
CA TYR A 179 6.22 -38.13 23.48
C TYR A 179 6.00 -36.89 24.35
N ALA A 180 5.89 -37.13 25.66
CA ALA A 180 6.06 -36.12 26.69
C ALA A 180 7.56 -35.99 27.01
N GLY A 181 8.03 -34.75 27.18
CA GLY A 181 9.37 -34.38 27.64
C GLY A 181 9.63 -32.90 27.31
N ALA A 182 9.18 -31.94 28.12
CA ALA A 182 9.81 -31.43 29.34
C ALA A 182 11.13 -30.68 29.10
N ASN A 183 11.04 -29.34 29.20
CA ASN A 183 12.03 -28.29 29.54
C ASN A 183 11.72 -27.05 28.67
N GLY A 184 11.16 -25.92 29.10
CA GLY A 184 10.93 -25.36 30.43
C GLY A 184 11.36 -23.89 30.43
N TYR A 185 10.42 -22.94 30.29
CA TYR A 185 10.46 -21.57 30.85
C TYR A 185 9.01 -21.06 31.04
N PRO A 186 8.74 -20.23 32.06
CA PRO A 186 7.58 -20.42 32.93
C PRO A 186 6.35 -19.61 32.53
N ALA A 187 5.19 -20.21 32.73
CA ALA A 187 3.93 -19.49 32.82
C ALA A 187 3.86 -18.77 34.17
N ALA A 188 3.93 -17.44 34.13
CA ALA A 188 3.55 -16.58 35.25
C ALA A 188 2.42 -15.67 34.81
N ASN A 189 1.20 -16.03 35.21
CA ASN A 189 0.26 -15.16 35.92
C ASN A 189 -1.06 -15.91 36.07
N GLY A 190 -1.27 -16.42 37.28
CA GLY A 190 -2.59 -16.82 37.73
C GLY A 190 -3.47 -15.59 37.91
N TYR A 191 -4.73 -15.71 37.49
CA TYR A 191 -5.81 -14.83 37.96
C TYR A 191 -6.84 -15.70 38.68
N PRO A 192 -7.44 -15.19 39.77
CA PRO A 192 -8.28 -15.96 40.66
C PRO A 192 -9.69 -16.17 40.08
N ALA A 193 -10.34 -17.22 40.56
CA ALA A 193 -11.79 -17.35 40.52
C ALA A 193 -12.41 -16.55 41.68
N GLU A 194 -13.64 -16.06 41.46
CA GLU A 194 -14.64 -15.42 42.36
C GLU A 194 -15.06 -14.03 41.82
N THR A 195 -16.32 -13.59 41.80
CA THR A 195 -17.63 -14.00 42.34
C THR A 195 -18.67 -13.19 41.53
N GLY A 196 -19.79 -13.75 41.05
CA GLY A 196 -21.00 -13.92 41.85
C GLY A 196 -21.89 -12.66 41.88
N TYR A 197 -22.70 -12.41 40.84
CA TYR A 197 -23.98 -11.69 40.98
C TYR A 197 -25.10 -12.60 40.48
N GLY A 198 -26.03 -12.89 41.40
CA GLY A 198 -27.00 -13.97 41.32
C GLY A 198 -28.08 -13.80 40.26
N ALA A 199 -28.47 -14.95 39.71
CA ALA A 199 -29.77 -15.15 39.11
C ALA A 199 -30.86 -15.01 40.18
N ASN A 200 -31.88 -14.19 39.89
CA ASN A 200 -33.30 -14.46 40.16
C ASN A 200 -34.14 -13.30 39.61
N GLY A 201 -34.73 -13.52 38.44
CA GLY A 201 -35.68 -12.61 37.81
C GLY A 201 -36.17 -13.21 36.51
N ALA A 202 -37.41 -13.70 36.51
CA ALA A 202 -38.09 -14.30 35.38
C ALA A 202 -37.98 -13.42 34.11
N MET A 203 -37.69 -14.04 32.96
CA MET A 203 -37.70 -13.37 31.67
C MET A 203 -39.13 -13.01 31.27
N PRO A 204 -39.46 -11.74 30.95
CA PRO A 204 -40.67 -11.44 30.21
C PRO A 204 -40.45 -11.72 28.72
N SER A 205 -41.44 -12.36 28.13
CA SER A 205 -41.60 -12.65 26.72
C SER A 205 -41.48 -11.42 25.81
N GLN A 206 -40.87 -11.64 24.65
CA GLN A 206 -41.16 -11.04 23.35
C GLN A 206 -41.14 -9.50 23.24
N VAL A 207 -40.07 -8.98 22.62
CA VAL A 207 -40.07 -7.67 21.96
C VAL A 207 -40.29 -7.91 20.45
N PRO A 208 -41.24 -7.24 19.77
CA PRO A 208 -41.52 -7.49 18.35
C PRO A 208 -40.43 -6.91 17.45
N VAL A 209 -39.99 -7.71 16.48
CA VAL A 209 -39.12 -7.32 15.36
C VAL A 209 -39.99 -6.60 14.31
N PRO A 210 -39.57 -5.45 13.72
CA PRO A 210 -40.29 -4.87 12.59
C PRO A 210 -40.21 -5.81 11.38
N SER A 211 -41.37 -6.21 10.85
CA SER A 211 -41.49 -7.04 9.66
C SER A 211 -41.22 -6.23 8.39
N TYR A 212 -40.19 -6.62 7.64
CA TYR A 212 -40.02 -6.21 6.25
C TYR A 212 -41.04 -6.94 5.36
N PRO A 213 -41.65 -6.27 4.35
CA PRO A 213 -42.59 -6.93 3.44
C PRO A 213 -41.86 -8.02 2.63
N GLN A 214 -42.38 -9.25 2.76
CA GLN A 214 -42.01 -10.42 1.96
C GLN A 214 -42.32 -10.13 0.48
N GLN A 215 -41.30 -10.06 -0.37
CA GLN A 215 -41.47 -10.17 -1.81
C GLN A 215 -41.74 -11.65 -2.15
N GLY A 216 -42.76 -11.88 -2.96
CA GLY A 216 -43.28 -13.20 -3.29
C GLY A 216 -42.26 -14.11 -4.00
N ALA A 217 -42.53 -15.41 -3.91
CA ALA A 217 -41.77 -16.48 -4.56
C ALA A 217 -41.53 -16.20 -6.05
N PRO A 218 -40.35 -16.55 -6.60
CA PRO A 218 -40.11 -16.45 -8.03
C PRO A 218 -41.02 -17.41 -8.79
N GLN A 219 -41.81 -16.85 -9.72
CA GLN A 219 -42.59 -17.61 -10.70
C GLN A 219 -41.64 -18.33 -11.68
N PRO A 220 -42.04 -19.49 -12.25
CA PRO A 220 -41.27 -20.14 -13.30
C PRO A 220 -41.25 -19.26 -14.56
N PHE A 221 -40.06 -18.89 -15.02
CA PHE A 221 -39.90 -18.21 -16.30
C PHE A 221 -40.20 -19.18 -17.46
N LEU A 222 -41.11 -18.79 -18.34
CA LEU A 222 -41.29 -19.40 -19.66
C LEU A 222 -40.00 -19.19 -20.47
N GLN A 223 -39.40 -20.28 -20.94
CA GLN A 223 -38.26 -20.24 -21.87
C GLN A 223 -38.73 -19.66 -23.22
N PRO A 224 -38.05 -18.63 -23.77
CA PRO A 224 -38.19 -18.30 -25.18
C PRO A 224 -37.56 -19.43 -26.01
N GLN A 225 -38.32 -19.95 -26.97
CA GLN A 225 -37.82 -20.93 -27.92
C GLN A 225 -36.63 -20.37 -28.70
N GLY A 226 -35.59 -21.20 -28.82
CA GLY A 226 -34.32 -20.84 -29.41
C GLY A 226 -34.40 -20.35 -30.85
N GLN A 227 -33.68 -19.25 -31.11
CA GLN A 227 -33.03 -19.02 -32.38
C GLN A 227 -31.53 -19.29 -32.18
N ALA A 228 -30.96 -20.08 -33.09
CA ALA A 228 -29.57 -20.50 -33.04
C ALA A 228 -28.62 -19.29 -32.94
N PRO A 229 -27.50 -19.39 -32.19
CA PRO A 229 -26.52 -18.32 -32.15
C PRO A 229 -25.93 -18.12 -33.55
N GLN A 230 -26.21 -16.97 -34.17
CA GLN A 230 -25.38 -16.50 -35.27
C GLN A 230 -23.98 -16.30 -34.70
N GLN A 231 -23.00 -16.96 -35.30
CA GLN A 231 -21.59 -16.79 -34.98
C GLN A 231 -21.22 -15.32 -35.19
N VAL A 232 -21.21 -14.53 -34.12
CA VAL A 232 -20.51 -13.25 -34.12
C VAL A 232 -19.04 -13.63 -33.97
N ALA A 233 -18.32 -13.63 -35.09
CA ALA A 233 -16.89 -13.81 -35.07
C ALA A 233 -16.29 -12.82 -34.07
N ASN A 234 -15.47 -13.30 -33.13
CA ASN A 234 -14.55 -12.46 -32.38
C ASN A 234 -13.66 -11.74 -33.39
N GLN A 235 -14.05 -10.53 -33.78
CA GLN A 235 -13.13 -9.63 -34.45
C GLN A 235 -12.17 -9.13 -33.39
N VAL A 236 -11.01 -9.78 -33.35
CA VAL A 236 -9.79 -9.19 -32.81
C VAL A 236 -9.68 -7.80 -33.46
N LEU A 237 -9.76 -6.74 -32.64
CA LEU A 237 -9.47 -5.37 -33.09
C LEU A 237 -7.97 -5.28 -33.35
N THR A 238 -7.57 -5.79 -34.50
CA THR A 238 -6.29 -5.46 -35.11
C THR A 238 -6.45 -4.17 -35.88
N THR A 239 -5.58 -3.20 -35.56
CA THR A 239 -5.28 -1.96 -36.30
C THR A 239 -6.25 -0.77 -36.17
N GLY A 240 -5.79 0.24 -35.42
CA GLY A 240 -5.72 1.64 -35.86
C GLY A 240 -6.98 2.28 -36.42
N GLY A 241 -7.83 2.79 -35.53
CA GLY A 241 -8.87 3.77 -35.87
C GLY A 241 -8.92 4.85 -34.80
N ALA A 242 -8.14 5.93 -34.96
CA ALA A 242 -8.23 7.09 -34.09
C ALA A 242 -9.56 7.83 -34.38
N LEU A 243 -10.34 8.08 -33.34
CA LEU A 243 -11.31 9.17 -33.38
C LEU A 243 -10.52 10.49 -33.47
N PRO A 244 -10.88 11.44 -34.36
CA PRO A 244 -10.17 12.71 -34.44
C PRO A 244 -10.21 13.42 -33.08
N GLY A 245 -9.05 13.60 -32.45
CA GLY A 245 -8.90 14.26 -31.15
C GLY A 245 -8.95 13.33 -29.92
N PHE A 246 -8.97 12.01 -30.09
CA PHE A 246 -8.79 11.05 -29.01
C PHE A 246 -7.57 10.17 -29.30
N GLU A 247 -6.39 10.71 -28.99
CA GLU A 247 -5.16 9.93 -28.91
C GLU A 247 -5.17 9.20 -27.56
N LEU A 248 -5.31 7.88 -27.60
CA LEU A 248 -4.95 7.07 -26.45
C LEU A 248 -3.42 7.12 -26.33
N PRO A 249 -2.85 7.40 -25.15
CA PRO A 249 -1.42 7.28 -24.93
C PRO A 249 -0.96 5.87 -25.29
N ASP A 250 0.27 5.75 -25.80
CA ASP A 250 0.85 4.51 -26.31
C ASP A 250 0.70 3.38 -25.26
N SER A 251 -0.15 2.39 -25.56
CA SER A 251 -0.63 1.38 -24.61
C SER A 251 0.43 0.32 -24.26
N THR A 252 1.64 0.46 -24.79
CA THR A 252 2.79 -0.36 -24.46
C THR A 252 3.60 0.17 -23.26
N ALA A 253 3.33 1.40 -22.81
CA ALA A 253 4.15 2.10 -21.80
C ALA A 253 3.54 2.20 -20.39
N TYR A 254 2.23 2.01 -20.21
CA TYR A 254 1.57 2.20 -18.91
C TYR A 254 0.84 0.93 -18.46
N ARG A 255 1.58 -0.05 -17.95
CA ARG A 255 0.97 -1.04 -17.05
C ARG A 255 0.78 -0.39 -15.69
N SER A 256 -0.46 -0.38 -15.21
CA SER A 256 -0.81 0.09 -13.88
C SER A 256 -0.30 -0.88 -12.81
N VAL A 257 0.42 -0.35 -11.81
CA VAL A 257 0.80 -1.13 -10.63
C VAL A 257 -0.43 -1.39 -9.77
N ALA A 258 -1.33 -0.42 -9.68
CA ALA A 258 -2.59 -0.57 -8.93
C ALA A 258 -3.45 -1.73 -9.48
N ASP A 259 -3.68 -1.79 -10.79
CA ASP A 259 -4.46 -2.87 -11.41
C ASP A 259 -3.77 -4.24 -11.28
N HIS A 260 -2.44 -4.27 -11.42
CA HIS A 260 -1.66 -5.49 -11.19
C HIS A 260 -1.86 -5.99 -9.76
N CYS A 261 -1.71 -5.12 -8.76
CA CYS A 261 -1.83 -5.52 -7.37
C CYS A 261 -3.23 -5.94 -6.95
N GLN A 262 -4.27 -5.35 -7.54
CA GLN A 262 -5.64 -5.84 -7.39
C GLN A 262 -5.79 -7.27 -7.93
N THR A 263 -5.21 -7.55 -9.10
CA THR A 263 -5.22 -8.88 -9.71
C THR A 263 -4.46 -9.89 -8.86
N VAL A 264 -3.27 -9.54 -8.39
CA VAL A 264 -2.44 -10.38 -7.51
C VAL A 264 -3.19 -10.73 -6.24
N GLN A 265 -3.87 -9.76 -5.61
CA GLN A 265 -4.65 -10.01 -4.40
C GLN A 265 -5.82 -10.97 -4.66
N MET A 266 -6.50 -10.82 -5.79
CA MET A 266 -7.57 -11.73 -6.21
C MET A 266 -7.05 -13.16 -6.38
N VAL A 267 -5.93 -13.34 -7.09
CA VAL A 267 -5.30 -14.65 -7.31
C VAL A 267 -4.81 -15.25 -5.98
N SER A 268 -4.19 -14.44 -5.12
CA SER A 268 -3.75 -14.86 -3.79
C SER A 268 -4.93 -15.39 -2.97
N SER A 269 -6.06 -14.68 -2.97
CA SER A 269 -7.26 -15.11 -2.25
C SER A 269 -7.82 -16.44 -2.78
N ALA A 270 -7.78 -16.65 -4.09
CA ALA A 270 -8.20 -17.90 -4.72
C ALA A 270 -7.28 -19.08 -4.36
N ASN A 271 -6.00 -18.80 -4.08
CA ASN A 271 -4.99 -19.78 -3.70
C ASN A 271 -4.88 -20.01 -2.18
N GLY A 272 -5.81 -19.49 -1.38
CA GLY A 272 -5.83 -19.67 0.07
C GLY A 272 -4.98 -18.66 0.85
N GLY A 273 -4.51 -17.60 0.20
CA GLY A 273 -3.69 -16.53 0.78
C GLY A 273 -2.37 -16.33 0.03
N ALA A 274 -1.67 -15.27 0.39
CA ALA A 274 -0.32 -15.03 -0.12
C ALA A 274 0.66 -16.08 0.40
N VAL A 275 1.75 -16.31 -0.33
CA VAL A 275 2.82 -17.23 0.06
C VAL A 275 3.47 -16.75 1.35
N THR A 276 3.57 -17.68 2.29
CA THR A 276 3.99 -17.40 3.68
C THR A 276 5.33 -18.03 4.01
N GLY A 277 5.97 -18.70 3.05
CA GLY A 277 7.32 -19.21 3.24
C GLY A 277 7.89 -19.82 1.98
N PRO A 278 9.22 -20.06 1.94
CA PRO A 278 9.92 -20.60 0.78
C PRO A 278 9.31 -21.91 0.24
N ALA A 279 8.90 -22.81 1.14
CA ALA A 279 8.32 -24.09 0.77
C ALA A 279 6.93 -23.98 0.12
N GLY A 280 6.24 -22.85 0.32
CA GLY A 280 4.93 -22.57 -0.28
C GLY A 280 5.01 -21.95 -1.67
N VAL A 281 6.21 -21.68 -2.20
CA VAL A 281 6.39 -21.10 -3.53
C VAL A 281 6.14 -22.15 -4.60
N THR A 282 4.89 -22.26 -5.06
CA THR A 282 4.50 -23.14 -6.17
C THR A 282 4.41 -22.40 -7.51
N ASN A 283 4.10 -21.10 -7.46
CA ASN A 283 4.16 -20.20 -8.60
C ASN A 283 5.15 -19.06 -8.25
N PRO A 284 6.39 -19.12 -8.76
CA PRO A 284 7.40 -18.11 -8.51
C PRO A 284 7.00 -16.68 -8.86
N THR A 285 6.34 -16.49 -10.02
CA THR A 285 5.90 -15.17 -10.47
C THR A 285 4.88 -14.59 -9.50
N GLN A 286 3.85 -15.36 -9.18
CA GLN A 286 2.82 -14.96 -8.20
C GLN A 286 3.43 -14.65 -6.83
N ALA A 287 4.35 -15.48 -6.34
CA ALA A 287 5.00 -15.27 -5.05
C ALA A 287 5.77 -13.94 -5.02
N LEU A 288 6.50 -13.62 -6.09
CA LEU A 288 7.20 -12.34 -6.16
C LEU A 288 6.24 -11.16 -6.33
N ASP A 289 5.16 -11.31 -7.07
CA ASP A 289 4.14 -10.28 -7.24
C ASP A 289 3.44 -9.95 -5.90
N GLU A 290 3.17 -10.97 -5.08
CA GLU A 290 2.64 -10.79 -3.73
C GLU A 290 3.60 -10.01 -2.84
N GLN A 291 4.91 -10.30 -2.94
CA GLN A 291 5.92 -9.54 -2.21
C GLN A 291 5.97 -8.09 -2.70
N PHE A 292 5.94 -7.85 -4.02
CA PHE A 292 5.92 -6.51 -4.60
C PHE A 292 4.73 -5.69 -4.12
N CYS A 293 3.52 -6.24 -4.23
CA CYS A 293 2.30 -5.51 -3.88
C CYS A 293 2.20 -5.22 -2.38
N SER A 294 2.80 -6.07 -1.55
CA SER A 294 2.95 -5.80 -0.13
C SER A 294 3.95 -4.67 0.14
N ALA A 295 5.06 -4.59 -0.61
CA ALA A 295 6.04 -3.51 -0.52
C ALA A 295 5.50 -2.15 -1.01
N SER A 296 4.77 -2.12 -2.14
CA SER A 296 4.18 -0.89 -2.67
C SER A 296 3.14 -0.32 -1.70
N THR A 297 2.27 -1.16 -1.13
CA THR A 297 1.32 -0.77 -0.09
C THR A 297 2.04 -0.24 1.16
N TYR A 298 3.13 -0.89 1.58
CA TYR A 298 3.93 -0.44 2.70
C TYR A 298 4.54 0.96 2.45
N ALA A 299 5.04 1.22 1.24
CA ALA A 299 5.59 2.51 0.85
C ALA A 299 4.53 3.63 0.95
N VAL A 300 3.32 3.40 0.42
CA VAL A 300 2.21 4.36 0.53
C VAL A 300 1.90 4.68 2.00
N SER A 301 1.72 3.65 2.84
CA SER A 301 1.39 3.83 4.26
C SER A 301 2.48 4.57 5.04
N THR A 302 3.74 4.36 4.68
CA THR A 302 4.90 5.02 5.30
C THR A 302 4.91 6.51 4.95
N THR A 303 4.70 6.84 3.67
CA THR A 303 4.59 8.24 3.20
C THR A 303 3.43 8.97 3.86
N GLU A 304 2.26 8.34 4.01
CA GLU A 304 1.12 8.94 4.73
C GLU A 304 1.46 9.27 6.18
N SER A 305 2.20 8.37 6.85
CA SER A 305 2.69 8.62 8.21
C SER A 305 3.66 9.80 8.27
N MET A 306 4.57 9.92 7.30
CA MET A 306 5.54 11.01 7.23
C MET A 306 4.89 12.37 6.97
N LEU A 307 3.84 12.39 6.16
CA LEU A 307 3.13 13.62 5.79
C LEU A 307 2.02 14.00 6.78
N SER A 308 1.75 13.15 7.78
CA SER A 308 0.71 13.41 8.78
C SER A 308 0.99 14.72 9.53
N GLY A 309 0.05 15.67 9.45
CA GLY A 309 0.17 16.99 10.06
C GLY A 309 1.07 18.00 9.34
N ALA A 310 1.70 17.63 8.21
CA ALA A 310 2.58 18.53 7.46
C ALA A 310 1.84 19.56 6.58
N GLY A 311 0.56 19.31 6.27
CA GLY A 311 -0.27 20.24 5.47
C GLY A 311 0.19 20.43 4.01
N VAL A 312 0.96 19.48 3.48
CA VAL A 312 1.45 19.48 2.09
C VAL A 312 0.32 19.11 1.14
N SER A 313 0.09 19.91 0.10
CA SER A 313 -0.93 19.60 -0.93
C SER A 313 -0.41 18.62 -1.99
N ASP A 314 -1.31 17.93 -2.68
CA ASP A 314 -0.93 17.04 -3.79
C ASP A 314 -0.21 17.80 -4.92
N ASP A 315 -0.62 19.04 -5.23
CA ASP A 315 0.09 19.88 -6.21
C ASP A 315 1.55 20.16 -5.81
N GLN A 316 1.80 20.35 -4.51
CA GLN A 316 3.16 20.55 -3.99
C GLN A 316 3.97 19.26 -4.07
N LEU A 317 3.35 18.11 -3.75
CA LEU A 317 4.00 16.81 -3.89
C LEU A 317 4.35 16.52 -5.35
N ALA A 318 3.42 16.73 -6.28
CA ALA A 318 3.65 16.58 -7.71
C ALA A 318 4.85 17.42 -8.19
N GLN A 319 4.87 18.71 -7.85
CA GLN A 319 5.95 19.63 -8.25
C GLN A 319 7.31 19.25 -7.63
N ASN A 320 7.33 18.83 -6.37
CA ASN A 320 8.56 18.45 -5.69
C ASN A 320 9.10 17.11 -6.22
N CYS A 321 8.21 16.14 -6.47
CA CYS A 321 8.58 14.83 -6.96
C CYS A 321 8.95 14.82 -8.44
N GLN A 322 8.42 15.75 -9.25
CA GLN A 322 8.89 15.95 -10.62
C GLN A 322 10.39 16.29 -10.68
N GLN A 323 10.92 17.04 -9.70
CA GLN A 323 12.36 17.32 -9.65
C GLN A 323 13.19 16.06 -9.42
N VAL A 324 12.64 15.04 -8.74
CA VAL A 324 13.29 13.74 -8.55
C VAL A 324 13.32 12.97 -9.88
N VAL A 325 12.23 13.01 -10.64
CA VAL A 325 12.15 12.43 -12.00
C VAL A 325 13.22 13.06 -12.89
N ASP A 326 13.21 14.39 -13.00
CA ASP A 326 14.17 15.11 -13.85
C ASP A 326 15.63 14.85 -13.41
N PHE A 327 15.85 14.76 -12.09
CA PHE A 327 17.18 14.49 -11.55
C PHE A 327 17.65 13.07 -11.84
N MET A 328 16.81 12.04 -11.76
CA MET A 328 17.19 10.63 -11.95
C MET A 328 17.01 10.10 -13.38
N GLN A 329 16.44 10.91 -14.28
CA GLN A 329 16.09 10.51 -15.64
C GLN A 329 17.23 9.77 -16.40
N PRO A 330 18.50 10.23 -16.41
CA PRO A 330 19.56 9.54 -17.15
C PRO A 330 19.83 8.12 -16.66
N GLU A 331 19.65 7.86 -15.36
CA GLU A 331 19.84 6.55 -14.75
C GLU A 331 18.62 5.65 -14.97
N THR A 332 17.40 6.20 -14.90
CA THR A 332 16.17 5.44 -15.17
C THR A 332 16.02 5.07 -16.64
N ASP A 333 16.35 5.97 -17.58
CA ASP A 333 16.34 5.69 -19.02
C ASP A 333 17.31 4.57 -19.41
N ALA A 334 18.38 4.39 -18.62
CA ALA A 334 19.40 3.39 -18.86
C ALA A 334 19.12 2.02 -18.19
N LEU A 335 17.99 1.85 -17.50
CA LEU A 335 17.63 0.61 -16.77
C LEU A 335 17.58 -0.63 -17.67
N SER A 336 17.11 -0.48 -18.91
CA SER A 336 17.04 -1.57 -19.89
C SER A 336 18.38 -1.86 -20.58
N GLY A 337 19.36 -0.97 -20.45
CA GLY A 337 20.62 -1.03 -21.20
C GLY A 337 21.84 -1.42 -20.35
N ARG A 338 21.87 -1.06 -19.07
CA ARG A 338 23.05 -1.19 -18.18
C ARG A 338 22.82 -2.17 -17.04
N GLN A 339 23.92 -2.64 -16.44
CA GLN A 339 23.86 -3.53 -15.27
C GLN A 339 23.45 -2.75 -14.02
N ALA A 340 22.75 -3.43 -13.09
CA ALA A 340 22.28 -2.85 -11.84
C ALA A 340 23.42 -2.23 -11.01
N SER A 341 24.55 -2.93 -10.85
CA SER A 341 25.73 -2.44 -10.13
C SER A 341 26.29 -1.15 -10.73
N ASP A 342 26.37 -1.06 -12.06
CA ASP A 342 26.90 0.09 -12.77
C ASP A 342 25.99 1.32 -12.64
N LEU A 343 24.67 1.11 -12.69
CA LEU A 343 23.68 2.17 -12.47
C LEU A 343 23.62 2.61 -11.02
N ALA A 344 23.66 1.67 -10.09
CA ALA A 344 23.71 1.91 -8.66
C ALA A 344 24.94 2.74 -8.26
N ALA A 345 26.09 2.48 -8.88
CA ALA A 345 27.32 3.26 -8.70
C ALA A 345 27.24 4.64 -9.36
N ALA A 346 26.63 4.74 -10.55
CA ALA A 346 26.43 6.01 -11.24
C ALA A 346 25.49 6.96 -10.47
N ALA A 347 24.36 6.45 -9.97
CA ALA A 347 23.43 7.21 -9.13
C ALA A 347 24.11 7.71 -7.85
N GLU A 348 24.91 6.87 -7.19
CA GLU A 348 25.68 7.25 -6.01
C GLU A 348 26.74 8.32 -6.34
N GLN A 349 27.45 8.18 -7.46
CA GLN A 349 28.40 9.19 -7.93
C GLN A 349 27.71 10.52 -8.20
N LYS A 350 26.55 10.51 -8.84
CA LYS A 350 25.76 11.71 -9.14
C LYS A 350 25.32 12.43 -7.87
N ILE A 351 24.85 11.70 -6.86
CA ILE A 351 24.48 12.27 -5.55
C ILE A 351 25.69 12.83 -4.81
N ARG A 352 26.87 12.20 -4.89
CA ARG A 352 28.09 12.79 -4.32
C ARG A 352 28.53 14.07 -5.02
N GLN A 353 28.20 14.22 -6.29
CA GLN A 353 28.57 15.39 -7.10
C GLN A 353 27.58 16.55 -6.94
N SER A 354 26.35 16.31 -6.48
CA SER A 354 25.40 17.39 -6.17
C SER A 354 25.85 18.13 -4.91
N ALA A 355 26.33 19.36 -5.10
CA ALA A 355 26.78 20.21 -4.00
C ALA A 355 25.64 20.43 -2.98
N GLY A 356 25.90 20.11 -1.72
CA GLY A 356 24.93 20.30 -0.63
C GLY A 356 23.89 19.20 -0.47
N ALA A 357 24.01 18.06 -1.18
CA ALA A 357 23.17 16.90 -0.95
C ALA A 357 23.43 16.30 0.44
N ASP A 358 22.42 16.36 1.31
CA ASP A 358 22.37 15.55 2.53
C ASP A 358 21.78 14.17 2.20
N PRO A 359 22.55 13.07 2.34
CA PRO A 359 22.05 11.73 2.04
C PRO A 359 20.78 11.38 2.83
N GLN A 360 20.64 11.85 4.07
CA GLN A 360 19.44 11.58 4.87
C GLN A 360 18.22 12.34 4.34
N GLY A 361 18.39 13.63 4.02
CA GLY A 361 17.36 14.40 3.34
C GLY A 361 16.91 13.77 2.01
N LEU A 362 17.86 13.28 1.20
CA LEU A 362 17.52 12.60 -0.07
C LEU A 362 16.78 11.28 0.14
N ILE A 363 17.12 10.50 1.18
CA ILE A 363 16.38 9.30 1.54
C ILE A 363 14.93 9.67 1.89
N GLN A 364 14.73 10.67 2.75
CA GLN A 364 13.39 11.09 3.13
C GLN A 364 12.58 11.63 1.93
N THR A 365 13.21 12.40 1.04
CA THR A 365 12.58 12.84 -0.21
C THR A 365 12.21 11.66 -1.10
N GLY A 366 13.11 10.70 -1.26
CA GLY A 366 12.87 9.49 -2.03
C GLY A 366 11.71 8.67 -1.47
N GLU A 367 11.63 8.47 -0.14
CA GLU A 367 10.55 7.74 0.52
C GLU A 367 9.19 8.42 0.31
N VAL A 368 9.13 9.74 0.48
CA VAL A 368 7.90 10.51 0.23
C VAL A 368 7.45 10.38 -1.23
N CYS A 369 8.37 10.59 -2.17
CA CYS A 369 8.04 10.51 -3.60
C CYS A 369 7.73 9.09 -4.08
N LEU A 370 8.33 8.08 -3.46
CA LEU A 370 8.03 6.68 -3.75
C LEU A 370 6.58 6.33 -3.41
N GLY A 371 6.13 6.63 -2.18
CA GLY A 371 4.74 6.37 -1.80
C GLY A 371 3.75 7.28 -2.52
N TYR A 372 4.13 8.51 -2.87
CA TYR A 372 3.32 9.37 -3.74
C TYR A 372 3.14 8.74 -5.13
N GLY A 373 4.23 8.27 -5.76
CA GLY A 373 4.20 7.61 -7.05
C GLY A 373 3.33 6.36 -7.07
N TYR A 374 3.41 5.50 -6.05
CA TYR A 374 2.50 4.35 -5.95
C TYR A 374 1.04 4.75 -5.73
N ARG A 375 0.78 5.82 -4.96
CA ARG A 375 -0.60 6.31 -4.73
C ARG A 375 -1.21 6.88 -6.01
N THR A 376 -0.42 7.55 -6.84
CA THR A 376 -0.86 8.15 -8.11
C THR A 376 -0.65 7.26 -9.32
N ASP A 377 -0.19 6.03 -9.11
CA ASP A 377 0.13 5.04 -10.16
C ASP A 377 1.13 5.57 -11.22
N ASP A 378 2.07 6.40 -10.78
CA ASP A 378 3.13 6.99 -11.61
C ASP A 378 4.40 6.15 -11.52
N SER A 379 4.58 5.24 -12.47
CA SER A 379 5.72 4.32 -12.50
C SER A 379 7.06 5.02 -12.79
N ASP A 380 7.06 6.11 -13.55
CA ASP A 380 8.28 6.87 -13.86
C ASP A 380 8.81 7.54 -12.60
N LEU A 381 7.90 8.11 -11.81
CA LEU A 381 8.24 8.65 -10.50
C LEU A 381 8.73 7.57 -9.53
N VAL A 382 8.09 6.40 -9.50
CA VAL A 382 8.52 5.28 -8.65
C VAL A 382 9.94 4.82 -9.02
N LEU A 383 10.24 4.70 -10.31
CA LEU A 383 11.58 4.33 -10.79
C LEU A 383 12.62 5.39 -10.39
N ALA A 384 12.31 6.67 -10.58
CA ALA A 384 13.19 7.78 -10.20
C ALA A 384 13.44 7.83 -8.68
N ALA A 385 12.38 7.74 -7.87
CA ALA A 385 12.48 7.74 -6.41
C ALA A 385 13.29 6.52 -5.90
N SER A 386 13.05 5.34 -6.47
CA SER A 386 13.79 4.12 -6.13
C SER A 386 15.28 4.24 -6.49
N MET A 387 15.60 4.80 -7.66
CA MET A 387 16.98 5.06 -8.07
C MET A 387 17.67 6.09 -7.16
N LEU A 388 16.96 7.16 -6.76
CA LEU A 388 17.46 8.14 -5.81
C LEU A 388 17.80 7.49 -4.46
N LEU A 389 16.89 6.67 -3.93
CA LEU A 389 17.07 5.95 -2.66
C LEU A 389 18.29 5.02 -2.70
N VAL A 390 18.41 4.26 -3.78
CA VAL A 390 19.55 3.38 -4.02
C VAL A 390 20.85 4.18 -4.10
N GLY A 391 20.87 5.29 -4.85
CA GLY A 391 22.04 6.15 -4.96
C GLY A 391 22.42 6.82 -3.64
N ALA A 392 21.44 7.16 -2.79
CA ALA A 392 21.66 7.76 -1.48
C ALA A 392 22.15 6.76 -0.42
N GLY A 393 22.28 5.48 -0.79
CA GLY A 393 22.79 4.41 0.07
C GLY A 393 21.71 3.53 0.71
N ALA A 394 20.43 3.83 0.51
CA ALA A 394 19.31 2.98 0.95
C ALA A 394 19.10 1.80 -0.02
N ARG A 395 20.15 0.99 -0.19
CA ARG A 395 20.23 -0.11 -1.17
C ARG A 395 19.11 -1.16 -1.09
N PRO A 396 18.46 -1.45 0.07
CA PRO A 396 17.30 -2.35 0.08
C PRO A 396 16.12 -1.92 -0.82
N TYR A 397 16.00 -0.63 -1.16
CA TYR A 397 15.01 -0.15 -2.13
C TYR A 397 15.23 -0.66 -3.56
N ALA A 398 16.40 -1.25 -3.85
CA ALA A 398 16.68 -1.85 -5.15
C ALA A 398 15.69 -2.96 -5.53
N GLU A 399 14.98 -3.61 -4.59
CA GLU A 399 13.98 -4.63 -4.94
C GLU A 399 12.87 -4.06 -5.84
N LEU A 400 12.52 -2.77 -5.69
CA LEU A 400 11.48 -2.13 -6.49
C LEU A 400 11.91 -1.95 -7.96
N LEU A 401 13.16 -1.57 -8.20
CA LEU A 401 13.71 -1.50 -9.57
C LEU A 401 13.67 -2.89 -10.23
N GLY A 402 13.93 -3.95 -9.44
CA GLY A 402 13.79 -5.34 -9.88
C GLY A 402 12.35 -5.69 -10.27
N HIS A 403 11.36 -5.31 -9.46
CA HIS A 403 9.95 -5.60 -9.77
C HIS A 403 9.47 -4.84 -11.01
N HIS A 404 9.76 -3.55 -11.10
CA HIS A 404 9.40 -2.73 -12.26
C HIS A 404 10.03 -3.23 -13.56
N LEU A 405 11.31 -3.62 -13.53
CA LEU A 405 11.97 -4.23 -14.69
C LEU A 405 11.42 -5.62 -15.01
N ARG A 406 11.09 -6.46 -14.03
CA ARG A 406 10.52 -7.78 -14.31
C ARG A 406 9.18 -7.64 -15.03
N ASP A 407 8.29 -6.82 -14.50
CA ASP A 407 6.88 -6.79 -14.92
C ASP A 407 6.59 -5.72 -15.98
N GLY A 408 7.54 -4.81 -16.21
CA GLY A 408 7.44 -3.76 -17.22
C GLY A 408 6.58 -2.57 -16.78
N PHE A 409 6.78 -2.08 -15.57
CA PHE A 409 6.09 -0.90 -15.02
C PHE A 409 6.97 0.35 -15.21
N GLY A 410 6.60 1.23 -16.14
CA GLY A 410 7.38 2.44 -16.50
C GLY A 410 8.69 2.15 -17.24
N VAL A 411 8.95 0.88 -17.57
CA VAL A 411 10.16 0.44 -18.27
C VAL A 411 9.85 -0.82 -19.07
N GLY A 412 10.62 -1.11 -20.12
CA GLY A 412 10.50 -2.38 -20.84
C GLY A 412 10.80 -3.57 -19.92
N SER A 413 9.98 -4.63 -20.02
CA SER A 413 10.16 -5.86 -19.23
C SER A 413 11.46 -6.57 -19.59
N ASP A 414 12.32 -6.80 -18.59
CA ASP A 414 13.56 -7.56 -18.66
C ASP A 414 13.81 -8.33 -17.33
N PRO A 415 13.25 -9.54 -17.17
CA PRO A 415 13.42 -10.36 -15.97
C PRO A 415 14.88 -10.76 -15.70
N ALA A 416 15.73 -10.83 -16.74
CA ALA A 416 17.12 -11.19 -16.58
C ALA A 416 17.90 -10.06 -15.91
N ARG A 417 17.68 -8.81 -16.34
CA ARG A 417 18.28 -7.63 -15.69
C ARG A 417 17.70 -7.34 -14.33
N ALA A 418 16.40 -7.60 -14.13
CA ALA A 418 15.74 -7.46 -12.83
C ALA A 418 16.48 -8.22 -11.72
N ARG A 419 17.08 -9.40 -12.02
CA ARG A 419 17.84 -10.20 -11.04
C ARG A 419 18.94 -9.42 -10.34
N GLY A 420 19.71 -8.60 -11.07
CA GLY A 420 20.80 -7.81 -10.49
C GLY A 420 20.32 -6.77 -9.46
N TRP A 421 19.09 -6.27 -9.61
CA TRP A 421 18.49 -5.34 -8.66
C TRP A 421 18.02 -6.03 -7.38
N TYR A 422 17.42 -7.23 -7.49
CA TYR A 422 17.13 -8.05 -6.31
C TYR A 422 18.40 -8.43 -5.55
N ASP A 423 19.45 -8.85 -6.27
CA ASP A 423 20.73 -9.22 -5.66
C ASP A 423 21.37 -8.02 -4.92
N THR A 424 21.24 -6.81 -5.46
CA THR A 424 21.68 -5.57 -4.80
C THR A 424 20.93 -5.35 -3.48
N ALA A 425 19.61 -5.52 -3.47
CA ALA A 425 18.80 -5.38 -2.25
C ALA A 425 19.15 -6.44 -1.21
N PHE A 426 19.26 -7.70 -1.63
CA PHE A 426 19.58 -8.83 -0.75
C PHE A 426 20.98 -8.71 -0.15
N ALA A 427 21.99 -8.34 -0.95
CA ALA A 427 23.34 -8.14 -0.46
C ALA A 427 23.42 -6.99 0.58
N ALA A 428 22.63 -5.94 0.41
CA ALA A 428 22.51 -4.88 1.40
C ALA A 428 21.92 -5.40 2.73
N LEU A 429 20.86 -6.19 2.66
CA LEU A 429 20.24 -6.78 3.86
C LEU A 429 21.16 -7.80 4.54
N ASP A 430 21.86 -8.65 3.77
CA ASP A 430 22.84 -9.62 4.28
C ASP A 430 24.04 -8.94 4.96
N SER A 431 24.39 -7.72 4.52
CA SER A 431 25.44 -6.89 5.13
C SER A 431 24.95 -6.03 6.31
N GLY A 432 23.68 -6.19 6.72
CA GLY A 432 23.13 -5.57 7.92
C GLY A 432 22.44 -4.22 7.69
N ALA A 433 22.09 -3.87 6.45
CA ALA A 433 21.25 -2.70 6.20
C ALA A 433 19.87 -2.86 6.86
N THR A 434 19.30 -1.75 7.32
CA THR A 434 17.95 -1.74 7.90
C THR A 434 16.92 -2.16 6.85
N PRO A 435 16.02 -3.12 7.17
CA PRO A 435 14.90 -3.45 6.30
C PRO A 435 13.98 -2.26 6.05
N VAL A 436 13.67 -1.99 4.78
CA VAL A 436 12.85 -0.83 4.37
C VAL A 436 11.42 -1.20 3.99
N PHE A 437 11.13 -2.49 3.80
CA PHE A 437 9.79 -3.01 3.54
C PHE A 437 9.43 -4.07 4.56
N LEU A 438 8.27 -3.90 5.19
CA LEU A 438 7.73 -4.81 6.21
C LEU A 438 8.81 -5.30 7.18
N PRO A 439 9.44 -4.41 7.98
CA PRO A 439 10.68 -4.72 8.69
C PRO A 439 10.61 -5.95 9.60
N SER A 440 9.46 -6.17 10.25
CA SER A 440 9.21 -7.34 11.10
C SER A 440 9.12 -8.67 10.33
N GLN A 441 8.86 -8.64 9.03
CA GLN A 441 8.73 -9.80 8.16
C GLN A 441 9.87 -9.90 7.12
N SER A 442 10.82 -8.96 7.13
CA SER A 442 11.82 -8.81 6.07
C SER A 442 12.60 -10.10 5.78
N ALA A 443 13.05 -10.81 6.82
CA ALA A 443 13.77 -12.07 6.65
C ALA A 443 12.93 -13.14 5.92
N GLN A 444 11.64 -13.24 6.26
CA GLN A 444 10.70 -14.16 5.62
C GLN A 444 10.42 -13.76 4.17
N ARG A 445 10.19 -12.46 3.91
CA ARG A 445 9.98 -11.94 2.55
C ARG A 445 11.16 -12.23 1.63
N VAL A 446 12.38 -11.90 2.09
CA VAL A 446 13.61 -12.15 1.33
C VAL A 446 13.79 -13.65 1.06
N ALA A 447 13.48 -14.52 2.03
CA ALA A 447 13.54 -15.96 1.82
C ALA A 447 12.54 -16.45 0.75
N ILE A 448 11.31 -15.91 0.73
CA ILE A 448 10.31 -16.20 -0.31
C ILE A 448 10.79 -15.71 -1.67
N MET A 449 11.30 -14.47 -1.75
CA MET A 449 11.78 -13.91 -3.02
C MET A 449 12.97 -14.69 -3.58
N ARG A 450 13.93 -15.09 -2.73
CA ARG A 450 15.05 -15.96 -3.14
C ARG A 450 14.54 -17.28 -3.70
N ALA A 451 13.66 -17.96 -2.97
CA ALA A 451 13.09 -19.22 -3.42
C ALA A 451 12.34 -19.09 -4.75
N ALA A 452 11.57 -18.01 -4.94
CA ALA A 452 10.90 -17.73 -6.20
C ALA A 452 11.88 -17.45 -7.34
N LEU A 453 12.90 -16.63 -7.12
CA LEU A 453 13.92 -16.35 -8.13
C LEU A 453 14.77 -17.57 -8.50
N ASP A 454 14.85 -18.55 -7.60
CA ASP A 454 15.52 -19.85 -7.84
C ASP A 454 14.59 -20.90 -8.49
N GLY A 455 13.35 -20.52 -8.84
CA GLY A 455 12.39 -21.38 -9.56
C GLY A 455 11.29 -22.01 -8.70
N GLY A 456 11.25 -21.71 -7.40
CA GLY A 456 10.25 -22.21 -6.44
C GLY A 456 10.58 -23.58 -5.87
N ALA A 457 9.65 -24.13 -5.06
CA ALA A 457 9.75 -25.50 -4.60
C ALA A 457 9.60 -26.45 -5.80
N PRO A 458 10.40 -27.53 -5.90
CA PRO A 458 10.20 -28.52 -6.95
C PRO A 458 8.76 -29.01 -6.90
N ALA A 459 8.09 -29.06 -8.06
CA ALA A 459 6.75 -29.62 -8.15
C ALA A 459 6.75 -30.99 -7.46
N PRO A 460 5.73 -31.32 -6.64
CA PRO A 460 5.68 -32.61 -5.99
C PRO A 460 5.78 -33.68 -7.07
N VAL A 461 6.89 -34.43 -7.06
CA VAL A 461 7.05 -35.60 -7.92
C VAL A 461 5.98 -36.57 -7.45
N LEU A 462 4.93 -36.74 -8.24
CA LEU A 462 3.95 -37.81 -8.03
C LEU A 462 4.68 -39.13 -8.30
N THR A 463 5.40 -39.66 -7.30
CA THR A 463 5.95 -41.01 -7.32
C THR A 463 4.79 -42.00 -7.14
N GLY A 464 3.99 -42.14 -8.18
CA GLY A 464 2.79 -42.97 -8.19
C GLY A 464 2.31 -43.39 -9.58
N ALA A 465 2.87 -42.86 -10.66
CA ALA A 465 2.65 -43.42 -11.99
C ALA A 465 3.79 -44.39 -12.31
N SER A 466 3.56 -45.68 -12.07
CA SER A 466 4.34 -46.74 -12.69
C SER A 466 4.41 -46.49 -14.19
N ALA A 467 5.63 -46.45 -14.73
CA ALA A 467 5.89 -46.32 -16.16
C ALA A 467 5.21 -47.45 -16.94
N ALA A 468 4.03 -47.19 -17.47
CA ALA A 468 3.52 -47.87 -18.64
C ALA A 468 3.84 -46.98 -19.84
N GLY A 469 4.71 -47.46 -20.72
CA GLY A 469 5.20 -46.73 -21.87
C GLY A 469 4.05 -46.20 -22.73
N ALA A 470 3.99 -44.88 -22.90
CA ALA A 470 3.18 -44.23 -23.91
C ALA A 470 4.12 -43.74 -25.01
N ALA A 471 4.04 -44.39 -26.17
CA ALA A 471 4.67 -43.92 -27.39
C ALA A 471 4.19 -42.52 -27.72
N ALA A 472 5.10 -41.66 -28.19
CA ALA A 472 4.80 -40.31 -28.63
C ALA A 472 3.79 -40.33 -29.79
N PRO A 473 2.73 -39.51 -29.78
CA PRO A 473 1.91 -39.31 -30.97
C PRO A 473 2.69 -38.48 -32.00
N ALA A 474 2.69 -38.96 -33.25
CA ALA A 474 3.26 -38.26 -34.40
C ALA A 474 2.51 -36.93 -34.65
N PRO A 475 3.19 -35.89 -35.19
CA PRO A 475 2.54 -34.62 -35.49
C PRO A 475 1.51 -34.79 -36.61
N ALA A 476 0.26 -34.41 -36.33
CA ALA A 476 -0.78 -34.31 -37.32
C ALA A 476 -0.46 -33.17 -38.31
N ALA A 477 -0.30 -33.53 -39.58
CA ALA A 477 -0.18 -32.57 -40.67
C ALA A 477 -1.51 -31.83 -40.87
N LEU A 478 -1.47 -30.50 -40.98
CA LEU A 478 -2.61 -29.69 -41.36
C LEU A 478 -2.89 -29.84 -42.87
N PRO A 479 -4.17 -29.90 -43.31
CA PRO A 479 -4.50 -29.93 -44.73
C PRO A 479 -4.26 -28.57 -45.40
N SER A 480 -3.53 -28.58 -46.51
CA SER A 480 -3.37 -27.43 -47.42
C SER A 480 -4.63 -27.24 -48.27
N PHE A 481 -5.25 -26.06 -48.23
CA PHE A 481 -6.30 -25.69 -49.17
C PHE A 481 -5.68 -25.12 -50.45
N ASN A 482 -5.99 -25.77 -51.56
CA ASN A 482 -5.64 -25.33 -52.90
C ASN A 482 -6.94 -24.87 -53.58
N ILE A 483 -7.07 -23.56 -53.87
CA ILE A 483 -8.14 -23.04 -54.72
C ILE A 483 -7.46 -22.20 -55.80
N GLY A 484 -7.20 -22.86 -56.94
CA GLY A 484 -6.89 -22.21 -58.20
C GLY A 484 -8.03 -22.48 -59.18
N ASN A 485 -8.79 -21.43 -59.50
CA ASN A 485 -8.96 -20.89 -60.86
C ASN A 485 -9.80 -19.61 -60.80
#